data_AF-A0A9D6RJT6-F1
#
_entry.id   AF-A0A9D6RJT6-F1
#
_cell.length_a   1.000
_cell.length_b   1.000
_cell.length_c   1.000
_cell.angle_alpha   90.00
_cell.angle_beta   90.00
_cell.angle_gamma   90.00
#
_symmetry.space_group_name_H-M   'P 1'
#
loop_
_entity.id
_entity.type
_entity.pdbx_description
1 polymer ?
#
loop_
_entity_poly.entity_id
_entity_poly.type
_entity_poly.pdbx_seq_one_letter_code
_entity_poly.pdbx_strand_id
1 'polypeptide(L)'
;MVRIKRPAHGGSQADFLGWLQSEEGGRVGGSIRNVRLAALRSSYFRCLELYCPACERSRWERLRRLPEKRTPRAPTYHLEVHEVNQVFAQVDLSSAEGLRDFALLAPLYNTGARASEIAGVRLGDLFFDDSPSVRFYGKGGRERRCPLSCP
;
A
#
# COMPACT_ATOMS: atom_id res chain seq x y z
N MET A 1 11.52 14.37 14.95
CA MET A 1 12.25 13.67 16.03
C MET A 1 11.26 12.75 16.76
N VAL A 2 11.12 11.50 16.31
CA VAL A 2 10.21 10.53 16.96
C VAL A 2 10.82 10.14 18.29
N ARG A 3 10.24 10.65 19.38
CA ARG A 3 10.64 10.30 20.75
C ARG A 3 10.25 8.84 20.98
N ILE A 4 11.15 7.90 20.72
CA ILE A 4 10.96 6.50 21.09
C ILE A 4 11.10 6.45 22.62
N LYS A 5 9.98 6.57 23.33
CA LYS A 5 9.92 6.24 24.76
C LYS A 5 10.41 4.80 24.89
N ARG A 6 11.53 4.60 25.59
CA ARG A 6 11.97 3.24 25.94
C ARG A 6 10.88 2.61 26.83
N PRO A 7 10.39 1.41 26.53
CA PRO A 7 9.48 0.72 27.43
C PRO A 7 10.16 0.53 28.80
N ALA A 8 9.45 0.86 29.87
CA ALA A 8 9.97 0.96 31.23
C ALA A 8 10.32 -0.39 31.90
N HIS A 9 10.17 -1.51 31.21
CA HIS A 9 10.42 -2.84 31.77
C HIS A 9 11.16 -3.70 30.76
N GLY A 10 12.01 -4.62 31.26
CA GLY A 10 12.64 -5.70 30.49
C GLY A 10 11.62 -6.72 29.97
N GLY A 11 10.61 -6.23 29.25
CA GLY A 11 9.49 -6.99 28.72
C GLY A 11 9.88 -7.71 27.44
N SER A 12 9.29 -8.88 27.27
CA SER A 12 9.46 -9.72 26.10
C SER A 12 9.03 -8.99 24.81
N GLN A 13 9.43 -9.51 23.64
CA GLN A 13 8.99 -8.98 22.35
C GLN A 13 7.47 -9.02 22.17
N ALA A 14 6.77 -9.93 22.87
CA ALA A 14 5.32 -9.97 22.91
C ALA A 14 4.74 -8.76 23.68
N ASP A 15 5.40 -8.35 24.75
CA ASP A 15 5.02 -7.17 25.54
C ASP A 15 5.22 -5.88 24.74
N PHE A 16 6.27 -5.79 23.92
CA PHE A 16 6.46 -4.68 23.00
C PHE A 16 5.36 -4.60 21.93
N LEU A 17 4.95 -5.74 21.35
CA LEU A 17 3.84 -5.79 20.39
C LEU A 17 2.50 -5.49 21.06
N GLY A 18 2.30 -5.91 22.30
CA GLY A 18 1.13 -5.57 23.12
C GLY A 18 1.09 -4.08 23.47
N TRP A 19 2.24 -3.53 23.87
CA TRP A 19 2.43 -2.10 24.12
C TRP A 19 2.19 -1.25 22.86
N LEU A 20 2.66 -1.69 21.69
CA LEU A 20 2.35 -1.02 20.42
C LEU A 20 0.85 -0.97 20.12
N GLN A 21 0.06 -1.91 20.65
CA GLN A 21 -1.40 -1.87 20.51
C GLN A 21 -2.06 -0.99 21.59
N SER A 22 -1.47 -0.88 22.79
CA SER A 22 -2.04 -0.11 23.90
C SER A 22 -1.67 1.38 23.90
N GLU A 23 -0.41 1.75 23.60
CA GLU A 23 0.01 3.16 23.62
C GLU A 23 -0.46 3.96 22.40
N GLU A 24 -0.74 3.32 21.27
CA GLU A 24 -1.40 3.97 20.12
C GLU A 24 -2.94 3.93 20.23
N GLY A 25 -3.48 3.77 21.44
CA GLY A 25 -4.89 3.98 21.77
C GLY A 25 -5.87 3.07 21.02
N GLY A 26 -5.49 1.82 20.75
CA GLY A 26 -6.37 0.87 20.03
C GLY A 26 -6.57 1.17 18.54
N ARG A 27 -5.88 2.18 17.96
CA ARG A 27 -5.94 2.51 16.53
C ARG A 27 -5.24 1.47 15.63
N VAL A 28 -4.40 0.61 16.22
CA VAL A 28 -3.63 -0.41 15.51
C VAL A 28 -4.42 -1.71 15.42
N GLY A 29 -5.17 -1.86 14.33
CA GLY A 29 -5.79 -3.13 13.97
C GLY A 29 -4.74 -4.26 13.85
N GLY A 30 -5.16 -5.51 14.04
CA GLY A 30 -4.22 -6.65 14.04
C GLY A 30 -3.41 -6.81 12.73
N SER A 31 -3.92 -6.28 11.61
CA SER A 31 -3.22 -6.24 10.32
C SER A 31 -1.96 -5.37 10.38
N ILE A 32 -2.06 -4.18 10.99
CA ILE A 32 -0.93 -3.26 11.19
C ILE A 32 0.11 -3.88 12.13
N ARG A 33 -0.33 -4.59 13.18
CA ARG A 33 0.57 -5.37 14.05
C ARG A 33 1.34 -6.42 13.24
N ASN A 34 0.68 -7.16 12.37
CA ASN A 34 1.33 -8.19 11.56
C ASN A 34 2.32 -7.60 10.55
N VAL A 35 2.00 -6.46 9.93
CA VAL A 35 2.95 -5.71 9.08
C VAL A 35 4.19 -5.28 9.87
N ARG A 36 4.01 -4.76 11.09
CA ARG A 36 5.13 -4.39 11.98
C ARG A 36 5.97 -5.61 12.38
N LEU A 37 5.33 -6.73 12.71
CA LEU A 37 6.03 -7.99 13.00
C LEU A 37 6.83 -8.49 11.79
N ALA A 38 6.27 -8.39 10.58
CA ALA A 38 6.98 -8.75 9.35
C ALA A 38 8.18 -7.83 9.07
N ALA A 39 8.07 -6.53 9.36
CA ALA A 39 9.19 -5.61 9.28
C ALA A 39 10.30 -5.97 10.28
N LEU A 40 9.93 -6.25 11.55
CA LEU A 40 10.89 -6.69 12.57
C LEU A 40 11.59 -8.00 12.19
N ARG A 41 10.88 -8.95 11.59
CA ARG A 41 11.45 -10.22 11.11
C ARG A 41 12.41 -10.05 9.93
N SER A 42 12.14 -9.11 9.03
CA SER A 42 12.85 -9.00 7.74
C SER A 42 14.02 -8.02 7.77
N SER A 43 13.87 -6.83 8.36
CA SER A 43 14.86 -5.75 8.24
C SER A 43 15.65 -5.51 9.52
N TYR A 44 14.98 -5.46 10.67
CA TYR A 44 15.61 -5.10 11.94
C TYR A 44 16.76 -6.05 12.32
N PHE A 45 16.53 -7.36 12.19
CA PHE A 45 17.55 -8.35 12.53
C PHE A 45 18.64 -8.50 11.47
N ARG A 46 18.35 -8.31 10.17
CA ARG A 46 19.41 -8.25 9.14
C ARG A 46 20.38 -7.11 9.43
N CYS A 47 19.89 -5.97 9.91
CA CYS A 47 20.77 -4.91 10.41
C CYS A 47 21.55 -5.36 11.65
N LEU A 48 20.91 -5.98 12.66
CA LEU A 48 21.62 -6.44 13.86
C LEU A 48 22.68 -7.51 13.58
N GLU A 49 22.46 -8.43 12.64
CA GLU A 49 23.48 -9.41 12.23
C GLU A 49 24.70 -8.74 11.60
N LEU A 50 24.51 -7.67 10.82
CA LEU A 50 25.60 -6.91 10.21
C LEU A 50 26.43 -6.12 11.24
N TYR A 51 25.78 -5.58 12.27
CA TYR A 51 26.44 -4.70 13.26
C TYR A 51 26.79 -5.39 14.59
N CYS A 52 26.18 -6.54 14.90
CA CYS A 52 26.38 -7.26 16.16
C CYS A 52 26.05 -8.78 16.04
N PRO A 53 26.93 -9.59 15.42
CA PRO A 53 26.65 -11.00 15.11
C PRO A 53 26.48 -11.91 16.35
N ALA A 54 27.08 -11.52 17.48
CA ALA A 54 27.21 -12.37 18.66
C ALA A 54 26.03 -12.28 19.65
N CYS A 55 25.26 -11.19 19.65
CA CYS A 55 24.53 -10.81 20.87
C CYS A 55 23.07 -11.29 20.97
N GLU A 56 22.38 -11.70 19.89
CA GLU A 56 20.91 -11.83 19.98
C GLU A 56 20.24 -12.97 19.20
N ARG A 57 20.96 -14.06 18.86
CA ARG A 57 20.35 -15.21 18.14
C ARG A 57 19.12 -15.79 18.88
N SER A 58 19.20 -15.95 20.19
CA SER A 58 18.09 -16.45 21.02
C SER A 58 16.88 -15.50 21.07
N ARG A 59 17.10 -14.20 20.85
CA ARG A 59 16.04 -13.19 20.75
C ARG A 59 15.33 -13.29 19.40
N TRP A 60 16.07 -13.57 18.33
CA TRP A 60 15.49 -13.78 16.99
C TRP A 60 14.64 -15.04 16.91
N GLU A 61 15.11 -16.16 17.46
CA GLU A 61 14.32 -17.41 17.46
C GLU A 61 12.97 -17.21 18.15
N ARG A 62 12.94 -16.42 19.22
CA ARG A 62 11.70 -16.01 19.90
C ARG A 62 10.82 -15.13 19.01
N LEU A 63 11.37 -14.09 18.36
CA LEU A 63 10.59 -13.21 17.48
C LEU A 63 9.99 -13.98 16.30
N ARG A 64 10.77 -14.88 15.70
CA ARG A 64 10.33 -15.69 14.57
C ARG A 64 9.14 -16.57 14.95
N ARG A 65 9.15 -17.12 16.18
CA ARG A 65 8.09 -17.96 16.74
C ARG A 65 6.84 -17.19 17.17
N LEU A 66 6.88 -15.86 17.29
CA LEU A 66 5.69 -15.10 17.69
C LEU A 66 4.56 -15.29 16.67
N PRO A 67 3.36 -15.69 17.09
CA PRO A 67 2.27 -15.89 16.17
C PRO A 67 1.78 -14.55 15.62
N GLU A 68 1.42 -14.57 14.35
CA GLU A 68 0.63 -13.49 13.75
C GLU A 68 -0.76 -13.48 14.38
N LYS A 69 -1.29 -12.28 14.59
CA LYS A 69 -2.64 -12.14 15.11
C LYS A 69 -3.61 -12.43 13.98
N ARG A 70 -4.50 -13.42 14.16
CA ARG A 70 -5.59 -13.65 13.21
C ARG A 70 -6.48 -12.40 13.20
N THR A 71 -6.66 -11.84 12.03
CA THR A 71 -7.59 -10.74 11.80
C THR A 71 -8.67 -11.18 10.84
N PRO A 72 -9.95 -10.84 11.10
CA PRO A 72 -11.01 -11.05 10.13
C PRO A 72 -10.64 -10.33 8.84
N ARG A 73 -10.76 -11.02 7.71
CA ARG A 73 -10.55 -10.43 6.40
C ARG A 73 -11.83 -9.68 6.05
N ALA A 74 -11.72 -8.37 5.87
CA ALA A 74 -12.85 -7.59 5.38
C ALA A 74 -13.26 -8.12 3.99
N PRO A 75 -14.57 -8.19 3.69
CA PRO A 75 -15.02 -8.51 2.35
C PRO A 75 -14.46 -7.49 1.36
N THR A 76 -14.12 -7.95 0.16
CA THR A 76 -13.68 -7.07 -0.92
C THR A 76 -14.93 -6.54 -1.63
N TYR A 77 -15.19 -5.24 -1.48
CA TYR A 77 -16.25 -4.56 -2.23
C TYR A 77 -15.73 -4.21 -3.62
N HIS A 78 -16.56 -4.44 -4.63
CA HIS A 78 -16.32 -4.02 -6.01
C HIS A 78 -17.58 -3.30 -6.49
N LEU A 79 -17.39 -2.42 -7.47
CA LEU A 79 -18.51 -1.69 -8.08
C LEU A 79 -19.09 -2.52 -9.22
N GLU A 80 -20.41 -2.60 -9.26
CA GLU A 80 -21.16 -3.12 -10.39
C GLU A 80 -21.15 -2.11 -11.56
N VAL A 81 -21.38 -2.59 -12.78
CA VAL A 81 -21.33 -1.75 -14.00
C VAL A 81 -22.25 -0.52 -13.89
N HIS A 82 -23.45 -0.68 -13.34
CA HIS A 82 -24.39 0.42 -13.16
C HIS A 82 -23.91 1.46 -12.14
N GLU A 83 -23.22 1.04 -11.08
CA GLU A 83 -22.64 1.94 -10.08
C GLU A 83 -21.47 2.74 -10.68
N VAL A 84 -20.65 2.08 -11.49
CA VAL A 84 -19.57 2.75 -12.25
C VAL A 84 -20.16 3.81 -13.18
N ASN A 85 -21.22 3.49 -13.92
CA ASN A 85 -21.90 4.45 -14.79
C ASN A 85 -22.46 5.65 -14.01
N GLN A 86 -22.96 5.44 -12.79
CA GLN A 86 -23.40 6.54 -11.93
C GLN A 86 -22.24 7.44 -11.49
N VAL A 87 -21.06 6.88 -11.23
CA VAL A 87 -19.86 7.69 -10.92
C VAL A 87 -19.47 8.54 -12.13
N PHE A 88 -19.43 7.97 -13.34
CA PHE A 88 -19.12 8.73 -14.55
C PHE A 88 -20.18 9.80 -14.86
N ALA A 89 -21.45 9.54 -14.58
CA ALA A 89 -22.54 10.50 -14.81
C ALA A 89 -22.46 11.75 -13.90
N GLN A 90 -21.72 11.69 -12.80
CA GLN A 90 -21.51 12.84 -11.90
C GLN A 90 -20.39 13.78 -12.37
N VAL A 91 -19.61 13.38 -13.38
CA VAL A 91 -18.48 14.18 -13.86
C VAL A 91 -18.96 15.24 -14.85
N ASP A 92 -18.80 16.52 -14.50
CA ASP A 92 -19.17 17.64 -15.36
C ASP A 92 -18.11 17.92 -16.44
N LEU A 93 -18.32 17.37 -17.63
CA LEU A 93 -17.44 17.55 -18.79
C LEU A 93 -17.40 18.99 -19.35
N SER A 94 -18.28 19.89 -18.89
CA SER A 94 -18.24 21.30 -19.30
C SER A 94 -17.19 22.11 -18.53
N SER A 95 -16.70 21.59 -17.40
CA SER A 95 -15.70 22.22 -16.55
C SER A 95 -14.30 21.66 -16.79
N ALA A 96 -13.27 22.49 -16.58
CA ALA A 96 -11.88 22.03 -16.65
C ALA A 96 -11.56 20.97 -15.59
N GLU A 97 -12.20 21.05 -14.41
CA GLU A 97 -12.04 20.06 -13.34
C GLU A 97 -12.67 18.72 -13.72
N GLY A 98 -13.88 18.72 -14.29
CA GLY A 98 -14.53 17.49 -14.71
C GLY A 98 -13.85 16.85 -15.92
N LEU A 99 -13.30 17.62 -16.87
CA LEU A 99 -12.45 17.05 -17.93
C LEU A 99 -11.20 16.37 -17.36
N ARG A 100 -10.56 16.98 -16.35
CA ARG A 100 -9.42 16.37 -15.64
C ARG A 100 -9.84 15.08 -14.95
N ASP A 101 -10.95 15.12 -14.20
CA ASP A 101 -11.41 13.97 -13.43
C ASP A 101 -11.83 12.82 -14.35
N PHE A 102 -12.50 13.12 -15.48
CA PHE A 102 -12.78 12.14 -16.52
C PHE A 102 -11.51 11.53 -17.12
N ALA A 103 -10.51 12.38 -17.44
CA ALA A 103 -9.23 11.93 -17.96
C ALA A 103 -8.42 11.07 -16.97
N LEU A 104 -8.72 11.14 -15.67
CA LEU A 104 -8.14 10.25 -14.65
C LEU A 104 -8.96 8.97 -14.48
N LEU A 105 -10.30 9.08 -14.45
CA LEU A 105 -11.20 7.96 -14.18
C LEU A 105 -11.32 6.98 -15.36
N ALA A 106 -11.41 7.48 -16.59
CA ALA A 106 -11.53 6.65 -17.79
C ALA A 106 -10.36 5.65 -17.94
N PRO A 107 -9.07 6.07 -17.90
CA PRO A 107 -7.97 5.12 -17.94
C PRO A 107 -7.87 4.25 -16.69
N LEU A 108 -8.31 4.72 -15.51
CA LEU A 108 -8.36 3.90 -14.29
C LEU A 108 -9.29 2.70 -14.48
N TYR A 109 -10.46 2.94 -15.04
CA TYR A 109 -11.44 1.91 -15.36
C TYR A 109 -10.95 0.98 -16.48
N ASN A 110 -10.46 1.53 -17.60
CA ASN A 110 -10.12 0.74 -18.79
C ASN A 110 -8.84 -0.08 -18.65
N THR A 111 -7.84 0.42 -17.91
CA THR A 111 -6.51 -0.22 -17.85
C THR A 111 -6.27 -0.97 -16.54
N GLY A 112 -7.09 -0.73 -15.50
CA GLY A 112 -6.84 -1.24 -14.15
C GLY A 112 -5.51 -0.75 -13.56
N ALA A 113 -5.03 0.42 -13.99
CA ALA A 113 -3.85 1.05 -13.42
C ALA A 113 -4.10 1.51 -11.98
N ARG A 114 -3.05 1.50 -11.14
CA ARG A 114 -3.16 2.02 -9.78
C ARG A 114 -3.31 3.54 -9.81
N ALA A 115 -4.00 4.11 -8.82
CA ALA A 115 -4.10 5.57 -8.68
C ALA A 115 -2.74 6.29 -8.71
N SER A 116 -1.71 5.70 -8.09
CA SER A 116 -0.34 6.23 -8.12
C SER A 116 0.32 6.15 -9.51
N GLU A 117 -0.03 5.15 -10.32
CA GLU A 117 0.49 5.00 -11.67
C GLU A 117 -0.12 6.07 -12.58
N ILE A 118 -1.43 6.32 -12.47
CA ILE A 118 -2.15 7.35 -13.24
C ILE A 118 -1.72 8.76 -12.85
N ALA A 119 -1.63 9.03 -11.54
CA ALA A 119 -1.14 10.32 -11.04
C ALA A 119 0.31 10.63 -11.46
N GLY A 120 1.08 9.62 -11.86
CA GLY A 120 2.46 9.76 -12.32
C GLY A 120 2.63 9.87 -13.84
N VAL A 121 1.55 9.73 -14.63
CA VAL A 121 1.61 9.79 -16.10
C VAL A 121 2.07 11.17 -16.57
N ARG A 122 2.99 11.19 -17.53
CA ARG A 122 3.46 12.43 -18.17
C ARG A 122 3.00 12.49 -19.62
N LEU A 123 3.08 13.68 -20.22
CA LEU A 123 2.71 13.87 -21.63
C LEU A 123 3.50 12.95 -22.59
N GLY A 124 4.77 12.67 -22.28
CA GLY A 124 5.59 11.75 -23.09
C GLY A 124 5.22 10.27 -22.95
N ASP A 125 4.35 9.92 -22.02
CA ASP A 125 3.84 8.55 -21.81
C ASP A 125 2.51 8.33 -22.54
N LEU A 126 1.94 9.36 -23.17
CA LEU A 126 0.69 9.32 -23.93
C LEU A 126 0.97 9.23 -25.43
N PHE A 127 0.36 8.26 -26.08
CA PHE A 127 0.45 8.02 -27.51
C PHE A 127 -0.95 8.16 -28.10
N PHE A 128 -1.13 9.09 -29.03
CA PHE A 128 -2.40 9.38 -29.71
C PHE A 128 -2.31 9.04 -31.22
N ASP A 129 -1.53 8.02 -31.54
CA ASP A 129 -1.42 7.43 -32.88
C ASP A 129 -2.70 6.63 -33.22
N ASP A 130 -2.67 5.84 -34.30
CA ASP A 130 -3.79 5.00 -34.75
C ASP A 130 -4.30 4.01 -33.68
N SER A 131 -3.56 3.83 -32.59
CA SER A 131 -3.95 3.02 -31.42
C SER A 131 -3.62 3.77 -30.12
N PRO A 132 -4.53 4.69 -29.70
CA PRO A 132 -4.34 5.51 -28.52
C PRO A 132 -3.98 4.64 -27.30
N SER A 133 -2.92 5.02 -26.61
CA SER A 133 -2.37 4.20 -25.53
C SER A 133 -1.55 5.02 -24.55
N VAL A 134 -1.43 4.49 -23.33
CA VAL A 134 -0.66 5.10 -22.24
C VAL A 134 0.37 4.11 -21.73
N ARG A 135 1.55 4.62 -21.39
CA ARG A 135 2.64 3.87 -20.78
C ARG A 135 2.61 4.06 -19.26
N PHE A 136 2.65 2.94 -18.54
CA PHE A 136 2.72 2.94 -17.08
C PHE A 136 4.01 2.30 -16.59
N TYR A 137 4.53 2.83 -15.47
CA TYR A 137 5.67 2.28 -14.74
C TYR A 137 5.18 1.60 -13.46
N GLY A 138 5.18 0.27 -13.46
CA GLY A 138 4.76 -0.55 -12.33
C GLY A 138 5.86 -0.78 -11.29
N LYS A 139 5.50 -1.54 -10.26
CA LYS A 139 6.43 -1.96 -9.21
C LYS A 139 7.63 -2.70 -9.80
N GLY A 140 8.84 -2.28 -9.41
CA GLY A 140 10.09 -2.84 -9.92
C GLY A 140 10.53 -2.29 -11.27
N GLY A 141 9.99 -1.13 -11.69
CA GLY A 141 10.39 -0.47 -12.95
C GLY A 141 9.91 -1.18 -14.20
N ARG A 142 8.91 -2.06 -14.09
CA ARG A 142 8.34 -2.77 -15.23
C ARG A 142 7.40 -1.84 -16.00
N GLU A 143 7.70 -1.68 -17.28
CA GLU A 143 6.86 -0.92 -18.21
C GLU A 143 5.72 -1.78 -18.75
N ARG A 144 4.55 -1.17 -18.93
CA ARG A 144 3.45 -1.71 -19.73
C ARG A 144 2.80 -0.61 -20.56
N ARG A 145 2.42 -0.92 -21.80
CA ARG A 145 1.60 -0.06 -22.66
C ARG A 145 0.17 -0.58 -22.63
N CYS A 146 -0.77 0.28 -22.29
CA CYS A 146 -2.19 -0.07 -22.20
C CYS A 146 -2.99 0.77 -23.20
N PRO A 147 -3.95 0.18 -23.93
CA PRO A 147 -4.80 0.93 -24.84
C PRO A 147 -5.72 1.87 -24.07
N LEU A 148 -5.98 3.04 -24.64
CA LEU A 148 -6.98 3.98 -24.19
C LEU A 148 -8.24 3.79 -25.05
N SER A 149 -9.17 2.96 -24.58
CA SER A 149 -10.54 2.96 -25.09
C SER A 149 -11.32 4.11 -24.48
N CYS A 150 -12.34 4.62 -25.17
CA CYS A 150 -13.39 5.39 -24.50
C CYS A 150 -14.27 4.38 -23.75
N PRO A 151 -14.52 4.55 -22.44
CA PRO A 151 -15.50 3.75 -21.72
C PRO A 151 -16.93 4.04 -22.20
#